data_AF-A0A086ZPV4-F1
#
_entry.id   AF-A0A086ZPV4-F1
#
_cell.length_a   1.000
_cell.length_b   1.000
_cell.length_c   1.000
_cell.angle_alpha   90.00
_cell.angle_beta   90.00
_cell.angle_gamma   90.00
#
_symmetry.space_group_name_H-M   'P 1'
#
loop_
_entity.id
_entity.type
_entity.pdbx_description
1 polymer ?
#
loop_
_entity_poly.entity_id
_entity_poly.type
_entity_poly.pdbx_seq_one_letter_code
_entity_poly.pdbx_strand_id
1 'polypeptide(L)'
;MRCVKQALRRRSRGELGFSLVELLVVVIILGILAAIAVPIYLNQRKAAWRSSVESDVRNISMVMETALADEKGDYSKITMTGGKTGCNNTECTFTEGNTGKIGKNTVTISNGNEITVQVNATSKRMEAWGTNVGFDGKYKYYYYDSTGTTEWRPTRP
;
A
#
# COMPACT_ATOMS: atom_id res chain seq x y z
N MET A 1 -2.45 11.62 -64.54
CA MET A 1 -1.97 10.22 -64.41
C MET A 1 -0.79 10.04 -63.42
N ARG A 2 -0.71 10.81 -62.32
CA ARG A 2 0.39 10.68 -61.34
C ARG A 2 0.11 9.63 -60.24
N CYS A 3 -1.15 9.40 -59.86
CA CYS A 3 -1.52 8.37 -58.87
C CYS A 3 -1.18 6.93 -59.29
N VAL A 4 -1.46 6.55 -60.54
CA VAL A 4 -1.20 5.18 -61.01
C VAL A 4 0.31 4.87 -61.06
N LYS A 5 1.14 5.85 -61.45
CA LYS A 5 2.60 5.72 -61.41
C LYS A 5 3.14 5.59 -59.98
N GLN A 6 2.48 6.17 -58.96
CA GLN A 6 2.86 6.02 -57.55
C GLN A 6 2.47 4.65 -56.98
N ALA A 7 1.30 4.10 -57.33
CA ALA A 7 0.87 2.77 -56.90
C ALA A 7 1.78 1.65 -57.44
N LEU A 8 2.21 1.75 -58.71
CA LEU A 8 3.15 0.79 -59.30
C LEU A 8 4.56 0.89 -58.70
N ARG A 9 4.98 2.09 -58.27
CA ARG A 9 6.27 2.32 -57.59
C ARG A 9 6.34 1.72 -56.18
N ARG A 10 5.21 1.60 -55.46
CA ARG A 10 5.16 0.91 -54.16
C ARG A 10 5.44 -0.59 -54.31
N ARG A 11 4.85 -1.22 -55.33
CA ARG A 11 5.08 -2.65 -55.63
C ARG A 11 6.52 -2.94 -56.10
N SER A 12 7.15 -2.01 -56.83
CA SER A 12 8.55 -2.15 -57.26
C SER A 12 9.58 -1.86 -56.16
N ARG A 13 9.16 -1.20 -55.07
CA ARG A 13 10.03 -0.88 -53.92
C ARG A 13 10.10 -2.00 -52.88
N GLY A 14 9.40 -3.11 -53.08
CA GLY A 14 9.47 -4.26 -52.19
C GLY A 14 9.12 -3.90 -50.74
N GLU A 15 8.15 -3.00 -50.54
CA GLU A 15 7.60 -2.75 -49.19
C GLU A 15 6.95 -4.06 -48.71
N LEU A 16 7.72 -4.86 -47.97
CA LEU A 16 7.32 -6.12 -47.37
C LEU A 16 6.26 -5.81 -46.30
N GLY A 17 5.01 -6.20 -46.56
CA GLY A 17 3.96 -6.20 -45.54
C GLY A 17 4.25 -7.28 -44.50
N PHE A 18 3.82 -7.05 -43.25
CA PHE A 18 3.96 -8.01 -42.16
C PHE A 18 3.20 -9.30 -42.50
N SER A 19 3.82 -10.47 -42.32
CA SER A 19 3.14 -11.75 -42.53
C SER A 19 2.13 -12.00 -41.41
N LEU A 20 0.95 -12.53 -41.75
CA LEU A 20 -0.01 -13.00 -40.75
C LEU A 20 0.60 -14.07 -39.84
N VAL A 21 1.51 -14.89 -40.38
CA VAL A 21 2.22 -15.93 -39.61
C VAL A 21 3.20 -15.31 -38.62
N GLU A 22 3.90 -14.22 -39.00
CA GLU A 22 4.79 -13.50 -38.09
C GLU A 22 4.01 -12.91 -36.90
N LEU A 23 2.85 -12.31 -37.18
CA LEU A 23 2.00 -11.75 -36.14
C LEU A 23 1.40 -12.85 -35.24
N LEU A 24 1.05 -14.00 -35.82
CA LEU A 24 0.49 -15.16 -35.10
C LEU A 24 1.50 -15.76 -34.12
N VAL A 25 2.75 -15.98 -34.52
CA VAL A 25 3.79 -16.53 -33.63
C VAL A 25 4.07 -15.56 -32.47
N VAL A 26 4.10 -14.25 -32.75
CA VAL A 26 4.34 -13.23 -31.71
C VAL A 26 3.25 -13.24 -30.65
N VAL A 27 1.96 -13.27 -31.03
CA VAL A 27 0.88 -13.29 -30.03
C VAL A 27 0.84 -14.60 -29.22
N ILE A 28 1.26 -15.73 -29.80
CA ILE A 28 1.40 -16.99 -29.07
C ILE A 28 2.49 -16.88 -28.00
N ILE A 29 3.66 -16.35 -28.35
CA ILE A 29 4.76 -16.18 -27.39
C ILE A 29 4.36 -15.18 -26.30
N LEU A 30 3.74 -14.04 -26.67
CA LEU A 30 3.22 -13.07 -25.70
C LEU A 30 2.15 -13.68 -24.78
N GLY A 31 1.30 -14.57 -25.30
CA GLY A 31 0.31 -15.31 -24.51
C GLY A 31 0.95 -16.20 -23.45
N ILE A 32 2.01 -16.95 -23.79
CA ILE A 32 2.75 -17.79 -22.84
C ILE A 32 3.42 -16.94 -21.76
N LEU A 33 4.08 -15.85 -22.15
CA LEU A 33 4.73 -14.95 -21.20
C LEU A 33 3.72 -14.31 -20.25
N ALA A 34 2.57 -13.84 -20.77
CA ALA A 34 1.52 -13.23 -19.96
C ALA A 34 0.92 -14.22 -18.95
N ALA A 35 0.71 -15.49 -19.34
CA ALA A 35 0.16 -16.52 -18.46
C ALA A 35 1.00 -16.74 -17.20
N ILE A 36 2.33 -16.65 -17.30
CA ILE A 36 3.25 -16.80 -16.16
C ILE A 36 3.45 -15.46 -15.44
N ALA A 37 3.58 -14.36 -16.18
CA ALA A 37 3.90 -13.05 -15.62
C ALA A 37 2.76 -12.47 -14.78
N VAL A 38 1.51 -12.62 -15.20
CA VAL A 38 0.34 -12.06 -14.49
C VAL A 38 0.22 -12.57 -13.04
N PRO A 39 0.20 -13.88 -12.74
CA PRO A 39 0.07 -14.34 -11.37
C PRO A 39 1.27 -13.93 -10.50
N ILE A 40 2.49 -13.95 -11.05
CA ILE A 40 3.70 -13.52 -10.33
C ILE A 40 3.61 -12.04 -9.99
N TYR A 41 3.27 -11.20 -10.96
CA TYR A 41 3.12 -9.76 -10.77
C TYR A 41 2.06 -9.44 -9.71
N LEU A 42 0.91 -10.10 -9.74
CA LEU A 42 -0.14 -9.92 -8.73
C LEU A 42 0.33 -10.31 -7.33
N ASN A 43 1.10 -11.37 -7.19
CA ASN A 43 1.66 -11.79 -5.90
C ASN A 43 2.74 -10.83 -5.39
N GLN A 44 3.65 -10.37 -6.27
CA GLN A 44 4.65 -9.37 -5.91
C GLN A 44 4.01 -8.06 -5.45
N ARG A 45 2.95 -7.61 -6.14
CA ARG A 45 2.19 -6.42 -5.75
C ARG A 45 1.57 -6.57 -4.37
N LYS A 46 0.96 -7.71 -4.06
CA LYS A 46 0.42 -8.00 -2.72
C LYS A 46 1.51 -8.03 -1.65
N ALA A 47 2.67 -8.61 -1.94
CA ALA A 47 3.80 -8.63 -1.02
C ALA A 47 4.34 -7.21 -0.74
N ALA A 48 4.43 -6.36 -1.77
CA ALA A 48 4.81 -4.95 -1.62
C ALA A 48 3.84 -4.18 -0.72
N TRP A 49 2.53 -4.37 -0.91
CA TRP A 49 1.52 -3.75 -0.03
C TRP A 49 1.65 -4.23 1.43
N ARG A 50 1.90 -5.53 1.66
CA ARG A 50 2.14 -6.04 3.03
C ARG A 50 3.37 -5.38 3.65
N SER A 51 4.48 -5.36 2.92
CA SER A 51 5.73 -4.76 3.40
C SER A 51 5.58 -3.28 3.70
N SER A 52 4.79 -2.55 2.90
CA SER A 52 4.53 -1.13 3.10
C SER A 52 3.74 -0.88 4.39
N VAL A 53 2.65 -1.62 4.62
CA VAL A 53 1.87 -1.52 5.86
C VAL A 53 2.71 -1.89 7.08
N GLU A 54 3.49 -2.97 6.98
CA GLU A 54 4.37 -3.41 8.06
C GLU A 54 5.41 -2.35 8.43
N SER A 55 6.02 -1.71 7.44
CA SER A 55 6.96 -0.60 7.65
C SER A 55 6.31 0.59 8.36
N ASP A 56 5.14 1.01 7.88
CA ASP A 56 4.46 2.18 8.45
C ASP A 56 3.94 1.90 9.88
N VAL A 57 3.43 0.69 10.16
CA VAL A 57 3.02 0.30 11.52
C VAL A 57 4.22 0.27 12.46
N ARG A 58 5.37 -0.24 12.02
CA ARG A 58 6.62 -0.20 12.81
C ARG A 58 7.10 1.23 13.06
N ASN A 59 6.95 2.11 12.08
CA ASN A 59 7.27 3.53 12.28
C ASN A 59 6.34 4.16 13.34
N ILE A 60 5.05 3.86 13.26
CA ILE A 60 4.06 4.32 14.24
C ILE A 60 4.31 3.74 15.63
N SER A 61 4.70 2.47 15.76
CA SER A 61 4.98 1.88 17.08
C SER A 61 6.14 2.60 17.77
N MET A 62 7.21 2.94 17.04
CA MET A 62 8.31 3.75 17.58
C MET A 62 7.84 5.14 18.03
N VAL A 63 6.97 5.78 17.23
CA VAL A 63 6.38 7.08 17.58
C VAL A 63 5.50 6.98 18.83
N MET A 64 4.70 5.94 18.96
CA MET A 64 3.84 5.67 20.12
C MET A 64 4.68 5.45 21.38
N GLU A 65 5.70 4.60 21.32
CA GLU A 65 6.62 4.34 22.43
C GLU A 65 7.32 5.63 22.88
N THR A 66 7.75 6.45 21.93
CA THR A 66 8.39 7.75 22.23
C THR A 66 7.41 8.71 22.88
N ALA A 67 6.19 8.83 22.35
CA ALA A 67 5.15 9.70 22.91
C ALA A 67 4.77 9.28 24.34
N LEU A 68 4.73 7.97 24.61
CA LEU A 68 4.49 7.43 25.94
C LEU A 68 5.66 7.68 26.90
N ALA A 69 6.88 7.56 26.43
CA ALA A 69 8.07 7.89 27.21
C ALA A 69 8.10 9.38 27.62
N ASP A 70 7.76 10.28 26.70
CA ASP A 70 7.65 11.72 26.96
C ASP A 70 6.63 12.03 28.07
N GLU A 71 5.52 11.30 28.08
CA GLU A 71 4.46 11.42 29.09
C GLU A 71 4.70 10.55 30.33
N LYS A 72 5.93 10.04 30.52
CA LYS A 72 6.35 9.24 31.69
C LYS A 72 5.52 7.97 31.90
N GLY A 73 5.06 7.35 30.82
CA GLY A 73 4.23 6.14 30.87
C GLY A 73 2.74 6.40 31.15
N ASP A 74 2.28 7.66 31.11
CA ASP A 74 0.90 8.02 31.35
C ASP A 74 0.06 7.99 30.05
N TYR A 75 -0.60 6.86 29.83
CA TYR A 75 -1.50 6.64 28.69
C TYR A 75 -2.64 7.66 28.57
N SER A 76 -3.06 8.29 29.67
CA SER A 76 -4.15 9.27 29.64
C SER A 76 -3.74 10.61 29.00
N LYS A 77 -2.43 10.86 28.89
CA LYS A 77 -1.87 12.11 28.36
C LYS A 77 -1.44 12.02 26.90
N ILE A 78 -1.56 10.84 26.28
CA ILE A 78 -1.27 10.69 24.86
C ILE A 78 -2.27 11.52 24.07
N THR A 79 -1.76 12.50 23.32
CA THR A 79 -2.57 13.33 22.43
C THR A 79 -2.40 12.90 21.00
N MET A 80 -3.49 12.84 20.23
CA MET A 80 -3.46 12.50 18.82
C MET A 80 -4.19 13.56 18.01
N THR A 81 -3.56 14.05 16.94
CA THR A 81 -4.11 15.13 16.10
C THR A 81 -3.80 14.93 14.63
N GLY A 82 -4.52 15.62 13.75
CA GLY A 82 -4.23 15.65 12.31
C GLY A 82 -4.44 14.33 11.56
N GLY A 83 -5.25 13.42 12.11
CA GLY A 83 -5.76 12.25 11.39
C GLY A 83 -7.07 12.53 10.66
N LYS A 84 -7.72 11.46 10.20
CA LYS A 84 -9.04 11.45 9.55
C LYS A 84 -10.12 12.04 10.46
N THR A 85 -11.25 12.45 9.89
CA THR A 85 -12.42 12.92 10.64
C THR A 85 -12.80 11.91 11.73
N GLY A 86 -12.94 12.40 12.97
CA GLY A 86 -13.19 11.57 14.16
C GLY A 86 -11.94 11.22 14.98
N CYS A 87 -10.74 11.59 14.50
CA CYS A 87 -9.49 11.49 15.24
C CYS A 87 -9.59 12.18 16.61
N ASN A 88 -9.26 11.44 17.66
CA ASN A 88 -9.21 11.91 19.04
C ASN A 88 -8.11 11.14 19.81
N ASN A 89 -7.96 11.43 21.11
CA ASN A 89 -6.91 10.84 21.94
C ASN A 89 -7.13 9.35 22.29
N THR A 90 -8.34 8.82 22.10
CA THR A 90 -8.65 7.40 22.32
C THR A 90 -8.46 6.59 21.05
N GLU A 91 -8.84 7.14 19.91
CA GLU A 91 -8.67 6.49 18.61
C GLU A 91 -8.47 7.52 17.51
N CYS A 92 -7.48 7.28 16.66
CA CYS A 92 -7.24 8.12 15.51
C CYS A 92 -6.67 7.33 14.34
N THR A 93 -7.23 7.58 13.16
CA THR A 93 -6.83 6.96 11.91
C THR A 93 -6.01 7.95 11.08
N PHE A 94 -4.79 7.57 10.72
CA PHE A 94 -3.91 8.28 9.83
C PHE A 94 -3.95 7.63 8.44
N THR A 95 -4.03 8.46 7.41
CA THR A 95 -4.03 8.05 6.00
C THR A 95 -2.95 8.83 5.27
N GLU A 96 -2.64 8.40 4.05
CA GLU A 96 -1.83 9.20 3.13
C GLU A 96 -2.30 10.67 3.07
N GLY A 97 -1.33 11.59 2.99
CA GLY A 97 -1.57 13.02 2.83
C GLY A 97 -1.92 13.75 4.12
N ASN A 98 -2.28 13.02 5.18
CA ASN A 98 -2.48 13.61 6.50
C ASN A 98 -1.14 13.76 7.22
N THR A 99 -0.86 14.98 7.69
CA THR A 99 0.26 15.22 8.62
C THR A 99 -0.31 15.21 10.04
N GLY A 100 -0.35 14.02 10.62
CA GLY A 100 -0.84 13.80 11.97
C GLY A 100 0.26 13.92 13.02
N LYS A 101 -0.13 13.91 14.29
CA LYS A 101 0.80 13.78 15.41
C LYS A 101 0.29 12.79 16.45
N ILE A 102 1.23 12.09 17.08
CA ILE A 102 1.03 11.33 18.32
C ILE A 102 2.01 11.92 19.34
N GLY A 103 1.49 12.45 20.44
CA GLY A 103 2.23 13.36 21.30
C GLY A 103 2.77 14.54 20.49
N LYS A 104 4.09 14.76 20.59
CA LYS A 104 4.79 15.84 19.87
C LYS A 104 5.30 15.40 18.48
N ASN A 105 5.29 14.09 18.22
CA ASN A 105 5.92 13.48 17.06
C ASN A 105 4.98 13.44 15.87
N THR A 106 5.50 13.77 14.69
CA THR A 106 4.75 13.79 13.45
C THR A 106 4.63 12.38 12.87
N VAL A 107 3.42 12.04 12.43
CA VAL A 107 3.09 10.79 11.76
C VAL A 107 2.79 11.09 10.29
N THR A 108 3.44 10.34 9.41
CA THR A 108 3.19 10.33 7.97
C THR A 108 3.00 8.89 7.52
N ILE A 109 2.11 8.69 6.55
CA ILE A 109 1.68 7.36 6.09
C ILE A 109 1.97 7.24 4.59
N SER A 110 2.50 6.09 4.18
CA SER A 110 2.79 5.78 2.79
C SER A 110 1.52 5.69 1.94
N ASN A 111 1.66 5.86 0.62
CA ASN A 111 0.53 5.89 -0.30
C ASN A 111 -0.36 4.65 -0.20
N GLY A 112 -1.67 4.88 -0.13
CA GLY A 112 -2.67 3.82 -0.04
C GLY A 112 -2.73 3.07 1.29
N ASN A 113 -1.92 3.43 2.30
CA ASN A 113 -2.02 2.86 3.65
C ASN A 113 -2.99 3.67 4.52
N GLU A 114 -3.66 2.97 5.43
CA GLU A 114 -4.47 3.54 6.50
C GLU A 114 -4.07 2.85 7.80
N ILE A 115 -3.64 3.63 8.81
CA ILE A 115 -3.22 3.11 10.10
C ILE A 115 -4.04 3.75 11.18
N THR A 116 -4.68 2.92 12.00
CA THR A 116 -5.42 3.38 13.17
C THR A 116 -4.62 3.05 14.41
N VAL A 117 -4.54 4.02 15.31
CA VAL A 117 -3.94 3.87 16.62
C VAL A 117 -5.02 4.10 17.65
N GLN A 118 -5.06 3.22 18.64
CA GLN A 118 -6.00 3.26 19.74
C GLN A 118 -5.23 3.28 21.06
N VAL A 119 -5.69 4.13 21.98
CA VAL A 119 -5.13 4.30 23.31
C VAL A 119 -6.24 4.03 24.33
N ASN A 120 -5.99 3.05 25.20
CA ASN A 120 -6.86 2.75 26.34
C ASN A 120 -6.13 3.09 27.63
N ALA A 121 -6.43 4.26 28.18
CA ALA A 121 -5.83 4.75 29.42
C ALA A 121 -6.20 3.89 30.65
N THR A 122 -7.40 3.32 30.68
CA THR A 122 -7.88 2.48 31.80
C THR A 122 -7.12 1.17 31.86
N SER A 123 -6.97 0.50 30.71
CA SER A 123 -6.23 -0.76 30.61
C SER A 123 -4.72 -0.55 30.46
N LYS A 124 -4.25 0.71 30.35
CA LYS A 124 -2.85 1.08 30.12
C LYS A 124 -2.25 0.35 28.91
N ARG A 125 -2.92 0.48 27.77
CA ARG A 125 -2.59 -0.21 26.52
C ARG A 125 -2.71 0.72 25.32
N MET A 126 -1.84 0.51 24.35
CA MET A 126 -1.81 1.18 23.06
C MET A 126 -1.63 0.16 21.95
N GLU A 127 -2.49 0.24 20.95
CA GLU A 127 -2.51 -0.70 19.85
C GLU A 127 -2.54 0.08 18.55
N ALA A 128 -1.83 -0.43 17.55
CA ALA A 128 -1.88 0.13 16.20
C ALA A 128 -2.20 -0.98 15.21
N TRP A 129 -3.02 -0.68 14.21
CA TRP A 129 -3.22 -1.58 13.10
C TRP A 129 -3.28 -0.85 11.77
N GLY A 130 -2.63 -1.45 10.79
CA GLY A 130 -2.57 -0.93 9.43
C GLY A 130 -3.34 -1.80 8.44
N THR A 131 -3.90 -1.15 7.42
CA THR A 131 -4.40 -1.76 6.20
C THR A 131 -3.92 -0.97 4.99
N ASN A 132 -4.07 -1.53 3.80
CA ASN A 132 -3.79 -0.86 2.52
C ASN A 132 -5.00 -1.02 1.62
N VAL A 133 -5.31 -0.01 0.80
CA VAL A 133 -6.44 0.00 -0.15
C VAL A 133 -6.40 -1.15 -1.17
N GLY A 134 -5.22 -1.74 -1.39
CA GLY A 134 -5.02 -2.94 -2.21
C GLY A 134 -5.43 -4.24 -1.53
N PHE A 135 -5.74 -4.23 -0.23
CA PHE A 135 -6.38 -5.33 0.47
C PHE A 135 -7.90 -5.17 0.48
N ASP A 136 -8.60 -6.30 0.43
CA ASP A 136 -10.06 -6.41 0.53
C ASP A 136 -10.56 -6.14 1.97
N GLY A 137 -9.82 -5.34 2.75
CA GLY A 137 -10.04 -5.12 4.19
C GLY A 137 -9.87 -6.36 5.08
N LYS A 138 -9.73 -7.57 4.53
CA LYS A 138 -9.76 -8.87 5.25
C LYS A 138 -8.62 -9.11 6.25
N TYR A 139 -7.49 -8.42 6.11
CA TYR A 139 -6.33 -8.60 6.98
C TYR A 139 -5.78 -7.24 7.40
N LYS A 140 -5.34 -7.17 8.66
CA LYS A 140 -4.67 -6.02 9.26
C LYS A 140 -3.37 -6.47 9.90
N TYR A 141 -2.36 -5.61 9.86
CA TYR A 141 -1.11 -5.82 10.58
C TYR A 141 -1.18 -5.08 11.90
N TYR A 142 -1.05 -5.80 13.01
CA TYR A 142 -1.21 -5.28 14.36
C TYR A 142 0.13 -5.09 15.05
N TYR A 143 0.21 -4.08 15.90
CA TYR A 143 1.21 -3.89 16.94
C TYR A 143 0.50 -3.74 18.29
N TYR A 144 1.04 -4.41 19.31
CA TYR A 144 0.56 -4.33 20.70
C TYR A 144 1.72 -3.89 21.59
N ASP A 145 1.56 -2.76 22.29
CA ASP A 145 2.58 -2.23 23.20
C ASP A 145 2.88 -3.17 24.39
N SER A 146 1.82 -3.76 24.96
CA SER A 146 1.89 -4.62 26.15
C SER A 146 2.77 -5.86 25.98
N THR A 147 2.98 -6.27 24.73
CA THR A 147 3.77 -7.45 24.38
C THR A 147 4.93 -7.13 23.43
N GLY A 148 4.98 -5.92 22.85
CA GLY A 148 5.90 -5.55 21.78
C GLY A 148 5.75 -6.39 20.51
N THR A 149 4.66 -7.15 20.38
CA THR A 149 4.48 -8.11 19.28
C THR A 149 3.84 -7.46 18.08
N THR A 150 4.29 -7.85 16.89
CA THR A 150 3.67 -7.49 15.62
C THR A 150 3.22 -8.73 14.86
N GLU A 151 2.04 -8.69 14.25
CA GLU A 151 1.52 -9.83 13.51
C GLU A 151 0.41 -9.47 12.51
N TRP A 152 0.29 -10.28 11.45
CA TRP A 152 -0.84 -10.24 10.54
C TRP A 152 -2.02 -11.02 11.13
N ARG A 153 -3.16 -10.36 11.31
CA ARG A 153 -4.41 -11.01 11.76
C ARG A 153 -5.55 -10.75 10.78
N PRO A 154 -6.51 -11.69 10.66
CA PRO A 154 -7.74 -11.44 9.95
C PRO A 154 -8.54 -10.34 10.65
N THR A 155 -9.18 -9.48 9.88
CA THR A 155 -10.10 -8.48 10.44
C THR A 155 -11.35 -9.19 10.92
N ARG A 156 -11.68 -9.00 12.19
CA ARG A 156 -12.95 -9.49 12.72
C ARG A 156 -14.10 -8.77 11.97
N PRO A 157 -15.16 -9.50 11.56
CA PRO A 157 -16.35 -8.89 10.95
C PRO A 157 -17.06 -7.96 11.94
#